data_AF-A0A934NL67-F1
#
_entry.id   AF-A0A934NL67-F1
#
_cell.length_a   1.000
_cell.length_b   1.000
_cell.length_c   1.000
_cell.angle_alpha   90.00
_cell.angle_beta   90.00
_cell.angle_gamma   90.00
#
_symmetry.space_group_name_H-M   'P 1'
#
loop_
_entity.id
_entity.type
_entity.pdbx_description
1 polymer ?
#
loop_
_entity_poly.entity_id
_entity_poly.type
_entity_poly.pdbx_seq_one_letter_code
_entity_poly.pdbx_strand_id
1 'polypeptide(L)' 'VTKGKGESAEVGLPSKDELRKTITEILKKVDFNTATFSDILKKLEDRYKIDLTPRKSAIKIMIQEELTRLSKEDDDEG' A
#
# COMPACT_ATOMS: atom_id res chain seq x y z
N VAL A 1 -11.83 -13.53 24.01
CA VAL A 1 -11.66 -14.44 22.86
C VAL A 1 -11.20 -13.63 21.66
N THR A 2 -9.98 -13.87 21.19
CA THR A 2 -9.40 -13.23 20.00
C THR A 2 -10.17 -13.70 18.76
N LYS A 3 -10.72 -12.76 17.99
CA LYS A 3 -11.29 -13.08 16.67
C LYS A 3 -10.58 -12.27 15.59
N GLY A 4 -9.27 -12.45 15.53
CA GLY A 4 -8.46 -12.12 14.36
C GLY A 4 -8.71 -13.18 13.30
N LYS A 5 -9.86 -13.09 12.63
CA LYS A 5 -10.21 -13.95 11.49
C LYS A 5 -9.62 -13.29 10.23
N GLY A 6 -8.29 -13.28 10.15
CA GLY A 6 -7.59 -13.10 8.89
C GLY A 6 -7.63 -14.40 8.11
N GLU A 7 -7.39 -14.35 6.81
CA GLU A 7 -7.22 -15.52 5.94
C GLU A 7 -8.54 -16.14 5.45
N SER A 8 -9.45 -15.31 4.93
CA SER A 8 -10.20 -15.74 3.75
C SER A 8 -9.25 -15.64 2.56
N ALA A 9 -8.63 -16.77 2.23
CA ALA A 9 -7.94 -16.99 0.97
C ALA A 9 -8.96 -16.94 -0.18
N GLU A 10 -9.35 -15.74 -0.60
CA GLU A 10 -10.08 -15.52 -1.84
C GLU A 10 -9.05 -15.26 -2.95
N VAL A 11 -8.76 -16.35 -3.65
CA VAL A 11 -7.83 -16.44 -4.77
C VAL A 11 -8.22 -15.40 -5.82
N GLY A 12 -7.48 -14.31 -5.95
CA GLY A 12 -7.75 -13.35 -7.02
C GLY A 12 -7.03 -12.02 -6.89
N LEU A 13 -7.43 -11.18 -5.94
CA LEU A 13 -6.83 -9.85 -5.74
C LEU A 13 -7.20 -9.37 -4.33
N PRO A 14 -6.28 -8.69 -3.63
CA PRO A 14 -6.63 -7.98 -2.40
C PRO A 14 -7.71 -6.94 -2.65
N SER A 15 -8.57 -6.76 -1.65
CA SER A 15 -9.52 -5.65 -1.60
C SER A 15 -8.80 -4.30 -1.57
N LYS A 16 -9.50 -3.23 -1.98
CA LYS A 16 -8.95 -1.86 -1.92
C LYS A 16 -8.42 -1.51 -0.53
N ASP A 17 -9.11 -1.91 0.53
CA ASP A 17 -8.67 -1.71 1.92
C ASP A 17 -7.36 -2.44 2.24
N GLU A 18 -7.23 -3.70 1.84
CA GLU A 18 -6.01 -4.49 2.03
C GLU A 18 -4.83 -3.89 1.25
N LEU A 19 -5.08 -3.45 0.00
CA LEU A 19 -4.10 -2.72 -0.80
C LEU A 19 -3.67 -1.43 -0.13
N ARG A 20 -4.61 -0.60 0.32
CA ARG A 20 -4.32 0.66 1.02
C ARG A 20 -3.50 0.41 2.28
N LYS A 21 -3.93 -0.52 3.13
CA LYS A 21 -3.21 -0.91 4.34
C LYS A 21 -1.77 -1.37 4.05
N THR A 22 -1.60 -2.15 2.98
CA THR A 22 -0.27 -2.61 2.55
C THR A 22 0.57 -1.46 2.01
N ILE A 23 -0.03 -0.55 1.24
CA ILE A 23 0.62 0.69 0.78
C ILE A 23 1.10 1.48 2.00
N THR A 24 0.25 1.77 2.98
CA THR A 24 0.62 2.50 4.19
C THR A 24 1.79 1.82 4.91
N GLU A 25 1.75 0.50 5.07
CA GLU A 25 2.82 -0.29 5.69
C GLU A 25 4.14 -0.22 4.90
N ILE A 26 4.07 -0.21 3.57
CA ILE A 26 5.25 -0.03 2.71
C ILE A 26 5.77 1.40 2.86
N LEU A 27 4.91 2.41 2.75
CA LEU A 27 5.28 3.82 2.87
C LEU A 27 5.99 4.11 4.21
N LYS A 28 5.53 3.52 5.32
CA LYS A 28 6.18 3.64 6.63
C LYS A 28 7.55 2.97 6.74
N LYS A 29 7.85 1.99 5.88
CA LYS A 29 9.10 1.20 5.90
C LYS A 29 10.06 1.58 4.80
N VAL A 30 9.59 2.25 3.76
CA VAL A 30 10.42 2.70 2.64
C VAL A 30 10.97 4.08 2.94
N ASP A 31 12.19 4.28 2.46
CA ASP A 31 12.87 5.55 2.58
C ASP A 31 12.45 6.44 1.41
N PHE A 32 11.57 7.42 1.63
CA PHE A 32 11.00 8.25 0.55
C PHE A 32 12.07 8.99 -0.28
N ASN A 33 13.26 9.16 0.26
CA ASN A 33 14.39 9.79 -0.40
C ASN A 33 15.01 8.91 -1.49
N THR A 34 14.79 7.60 -1.43
CA THR A 34 15.35 6.60 -2.36
C THR A 34 14.29 5.73 -3.04
N ALA A 35 13.15 5.53 -2.38
CA ALA A 35 12.07 4.69 -2.85
C ALA A 35 11.26 5.42 -3.92
N THR A 36 11.19 4.81 -5.09
CA THR A 36 10.38 5.31 -6.19
C THR A 36 9.00 4.65 -6.19
N PHE A 37 8.06 5.23 -6.96
CA PHE A 37 6.78 4.58 -7.21
C PHE A 37 6.94 3.13 -7.71
N SER A 38 7.97 2.86 -8.52
CA SER A 38 8.20 1.51 -9.05
C SER A 38 8.67 0.53 -7.98
N ASP A 39 9.39 0.98 -6.95
CA ASP A 39 9.78 0.15 -5.81
C ASP A 39 8.57 -0.21 -4.95
N ILE A 40 7.69 0.76 -4.71
CA ILE A 40 6.45 0.55 -3.94
C ILE A 40 5.54 -0.43 -4.71
N LEU A 41 5.39 -0.23 -6.02
CA LEU A 41 4.61 -1.13 -6.89
C LEU A 41 5.19 -2.56 -6.88
N LYS A 42 6.50 -2.72 -7.06
CA LYS A 42 7.16 -4.04 -7.01
C LYS A 42 6.96 -4.74 -5.66
N LYS A 43 7.03 -4.01 -4.55
CA LYS A 43 6.79 -4.57 -3.21
C LYS A 43 5.35 -5.04 -3.04
N LEU A 44 4.38 -4.32 -3.58
CA LEU A 44 2.98 -4.75 -3.62
C LEU A 44 2.79 -6.00 -4.48
N GLU A 45 3.36 -6.02 -5.68
CA GLU A 45 3.28 -7.16 -6.61
C GLU A 45 3.92 -8.41 -5.98
N ASP A 46 5.07 -8.27 -5.32
CA ASP A 46 5.74 -9.37 -4.64
C ASP A 46 4.95 -9.89 -3.43
N ARG A 47 4.31 -8.98 -2.66
CA ARG A 47 3.48 -9.31 -1.50
C ARG A 47 2.28 -10.17 -1.88
N TYR A 48 1.62 -9.79 -2.97
CA TYR A 48 0.38 -10.43 -3.42
C TYR A 48 0.60 -11.48 -4.50
N LYS A 49 1.81 -11.56 -5.06
CA LYS A 49 2.15 -12.40 -6.22
C LYS A 49 1.17 -12.19 -7.39
N ILE A 50 0.76 -10.95 -7.59
CA ILE A 50 -0.13 -10.53 -8.68
C ILE A 50 0.54 -9.43 -9.51
N ASP A 51 0.21 -9.39 -10.80
CA ASP A 51 0.62 -8.30 -11.68
C ASP A 51 -0.32 -7.10 -11.48
N LEU A 52 0.25 -5.99 -11.00
CA LEU A 52 -0.47 -4.74 -10.77
C LEU A 52 -0.26 -3.75 -11.91
N THR A 53 0.52 -4.09 -12.92
CA THR A 53 0.69 -3.30 -14.16
C THR A 53 -0.64 -2.82 -14.76
N PRO A 54 -1.68 -3.67 -14.94
CA PRO A 54 -2.96 -3.20 -15.50
C PRO A 54 -3.69 -2.22 -14.57
N ARG A 55 -3.39 -2.23 -13.28
CA ARG A 55 -3.96 -1.34 -12.26
C ARG A 55 -2.98 -0.26 -11.79
N LYS A 56 -1.84 -0.09 -12.48
CA LYS A 56 -0.75 0.81 -12.10
C LYS A 56 -1.24 2.23 -11.82
N SER A 57 -2.13 2.75 -12.67
CA SER A 57 -2.72 4.09 -12.48
C SER A 57 -3.56 4.18 -11.21
N ALA A 58 -4.37 3.16 -10.90
CA ALA A 58 -5.17 3.12 -9.69
C ALA A 58 -4.30 2.99 -8.43
N ILE A 59 -3.25 2.15 -8.49
CA ILE A 59 -2.27 1.99 -7.41
C ILE A 59 -1.48 3.28 -7.20
N LYS A 60 -1.12 3.99 -8.27
CA LYS A 60 -0.46 5.31 -8.19
C LYS A 60 -1.31 6.32 -7.44
N ILE A 61 -2.58 6.42 -7.77
CA ILE A 61 -3.50 7.31 -7.06
C ILE A 61 -3.57 6.93 -5.58
N MET A 62 -3.74 5.63 -5.25
CA MET A 62 -3.77 5.19 -3.85
C MET A 62 -2.48 5.51 -3.09
N ILE A 63 -1.30 5.33 -3.69
CA ILE A 63 -0.02 5.69 -3.08
C ILE A 63 0.06 7.21 -2.84
N GLN A 64 -0.36 8.02 -3.81
CA GLN A 64 -0.36 9.48 -3.65
C GLN A 64 -1.33 9.96 -2.56
N GLU A 65 -2.52 9.36 -2.47
CA GLU A 65 -3.48 9.65 -1.41
C GLU A 65 -2.89 9.33 -0.02
N GLU A 66 -2.30 8.14 0.13
CA GLU A 66 -1.68 7.72 1.39
C GLU A 66 -0.44 8.54 1.75
N LEU A 67 0.40 8.89 0.77
CA LEU A 67 1.52 9.82 0.97
C LEU A 67 1.04 11.20 1.44
N THR A 68 0.02 11.75 0.78
CA THR A 68 -0.55 13.05 1.15
C THR A 68 -1.16 13.01 2.55
N ARG A 69 -1.79 11.89 2.91
CA ARG A 69 -2.35 11.67 4.24
C ARG A 69 -1.25 11.60 5.29
N LEU A 70 -0.23 10.76 5.10
CA LEU A 70 0.92 10.65 6.01
C LEU A 70 1.64 11.99 6.17
N SER A 71 1.82 12.73 5.08
CA SER A 71 2.44 14.07 5.11
C SER A 71 1.61 15.10 5.87
N LYS A 72 0.28 14.96 5.93
CA LYS A 72 -0.59 15.84 6.74
C LYS A 72 -0.62 15.43 8.21
N GLU A 73 -0.47 14.14 8.50
CA GLU A 73 -0.37 13.63 9.87
C GLU A 73 0.97 14.04 10.53
N ASP A 74 2.04 14.20 9.74
CA ASP A 74 3.35 14.69 10.21
C ASP A 74 3.44 16.22 10.37
N ASP A 75 2.51 16.99 9.79
CA ASP A 75 2.54 18.47 9.78
C ASP A 75 1.73 19.09 10.94
N ASP A 76 1.03 18.28 11.75
CA ASP A 76 0.25 18.72 12.94
C ASP A 76 1.14 18.78 14.20
N GLU A 77 2.34 19.36 14.09
CA GLU A 77 3.20 19.70 15.24
C GLU A 77 4.06 20.95 14.95
N GLY A 78 3.47 21.94 14.25
CA GLY A 78 4.05 23.27 13.99
C GLY A 78 3.38 24.39 14.76
#